data_AF-T0ZVC3-F1
#
_entry.id   AF-T0ZVC3-F1
#
_cell.length_a   1.000
_cell.length_b   1.000
_cell.length_c   1.000
_cell.angle_alpha   90.00
_cell.angle_beta   90.00
_cell.angle_gamma   90.00
#
_symmetry.space_group_name_H-M   'P 1'
#
loop_
_entity.id
_entity.type
_entity.pdbx_description
1 polymer ?
#
loop_
_entity_poly.entity_id
_entity_poly.type
_entity_poly.pdbx_seq_one_letter_code
_entity_poly.pdbx_strand_id
1 'polypeptide(L)'
;MDRLDELCCSPLTDAPLSPTEAAVLAPVLAALGDPVRLRLLSLVAARGEICSCHLEKPLGKSQPTISHHTRVLAEAGLIVGERRGKWMWWTVVPDRLALLRRLLGGA
;
A
#
# COMPACT_ATOMS: atom_id res chain seq x y z
N MET A 1 15.01 1.51 7.64
CA MET A 1 15.18 0.15 8.19
C MET A 1 13.78 -0.36 8.45
N ASP A 2 13.27 -1.15 7.51
CA ASP A 2 11.84 -1.38 7.29
C ASP A 2 11.35 -2.53 8.20
N ARG A 3 10.56 -2.22 9.24
CA ARG A 3 10.22 -3.13 10.36
C ARG A 3 9.40 -4.37 10.00
N LEU A 4 9.10 -4.58 8.72
CA LEU A 4 8.34 -5.74 8.24
C LEU A 4 9.23 -6.81 7.59
N ASP A 5 10.50 -6.51 7.32
CA ASP A 5 11.49 -7.53 6.90
C ASP A 5 11.92 -8.44 8.06
N GLU A 6 11.67 -8.02 9.31
CA GLU A 6 11.98 -8.79 10.54
C GLU A 6 10.87 -9.77 10.93
N LEU A 7 9.77 -9.87 10.17
CA LEU A 7 8.70 -10.82 10.46
C LEU A 7 9.08 -12.24 9.98
N CYS A 8 9.13 -13.21 10.90
CA CYS A 8 9.24 -14.64 10.57
C CYS A 8 7.93 -15.13 9.94
N CYS A 9 7.78 -14.92 8.63
CA CYS A 9 6.50 -15.04 7.93
C CYS A 9 6.01 -16.48 7.72
N SER A 10 5.19 -16.97 8.66
CA SER A 10 4.11 -17.93 8.32
C SER A 10 2.83 -17.15 7.95
N PRO A 11 1.94 -17.71 7.11
CA PRO A 11 0.62 -17.15 6.85
C PRO A 11 -0.14 -16.84 8.15
N LEU A 12 -1.01 -15.82 8.12
CA LEU A 12 -1.92 -15.46 9.22
C LEU A 12 -2.81 -16.63 9.69
N THR A 13 -2.94 -17.66 8.86
CA THR A 13 -3.77 -18.85 9.09
C THR A 13 -3.06 -19.97 9.84
N ASP A 14 -1.73 -19.95 9.92
CA ASP A 14 -0.94 -21.11 10.38
C ASP A 14 -0.65 -21.05 11.88
N ALA A 15 -0.45 -19.85 12.42
CA ALA A 15 -0.18 -19.62 13.83
C ALA A 15 -0.66 -18.23 14.29
N PRO A 16 -1.00 -18.05 15.57
CA PRO A 16 -1.36 -16.73 16.09
C PRO A 16 -0.18 -15.75 16.01
N LEU A 17 -0.44 -14.53 15.58
CA LEU A 17 0.54 -13.44 15.61
C LEU A 17 0.91 -13.08 17.06
N SER A 18 2.19 -12.80 17.28
CA SER A 18 2.63 -12.11 18.50
C SER A 18 2.10 -10.66 18.52
N PRO A 19 2.01 -10.03 19.71
CA PRO A 19 1.58 -8.63 19.83
C PRO A 19 2.42 -7.66 18.99
N THR A 20 3.73 -7.92 18.88
CA THR A 20 4.64 -7.09 18.07
C THR A 20 4.28 -7.20 16.59
N GLU A 21 4.14 -8.41 16.06
CA GLU A 21 3.80 -8.63 14.64
C GLU A 21 2.45 -8.00 14.31
N ALA A 22 1.44 -8.18 15.17
CA ALA A 22 0.14 -7.55 15.01
C ALA A 22 0.24 -6.01 14.99
N ALA A 23 1.06 -5.41 15.87
CA ALA A 23 1.27 -3.96 15.90
C ALA A 23 1.97 -3.41 14.65
N VAL A 24 2.81 -4.22 13.98
CA VAL A 24 3.42 -3.79 12.71
C VAL A 24 2.47 -3.99 11.52
N LEU A 25 1.67 -5.06 11.51
CA LEU A 25 0.77 -5.40 10.40
C LEU A 25 -0.53 -4.58 10.39
N ALA A 26 -1.09 -4.28 11.57
CA ALA A 26 -2.38 -3.60 11.68
C ALA A 26 -2.45 -2.26 10.93
N PRO A 27 -1.44 -1.35 10.99
CA PRO A 27 -1.46 -0.10 10.22
C PRO A 27 -1.49 -0.31 8.70
N VAL A 28 -0.78 -1.34 8.21
CA VAL A 28 -0.73 -1.65 6.77
C VAL A 28 -2.08 -2.21 6.30
N LEU A 29 -2.67 -3.13 7.06
CA LEU A 29 -4.00 -3.66 6.77
C LEU A 29 -5.07 -2.57 6.90
N ALA A 30 -4.95 -1.67 7.87
CA ALA A 30 -5.84 -0.50 8.00
C ALA A 30 -5.72 0.46 6.81
N ALA A 31 -4.52 0.65 6.26
CA ALA A 31 -4.33 1.40 5.02
C ALA A 31 -5.03 0.72 3.83
N LEU A 32 -5.08 -0.61 3.78
CA LEU A 32 -5.79 -1.35 2.72
C LEU A 32 -7.30 -1.46 2.94
N GLY A 33 -7.79 -1.34 4.18
CA GLY A 33 -9.20 -1.51 4.55
C GLY A 33 -10.15 -0.42 4.02
N ASP A 34 -9.64 0.62 3.36
CA ASP A 34 -10.44 1.65 2.72
C ASP A 34 -10.67 1.33 1.22
N PRO A 35 -11.92 1.33 0.74
CA PRO A 35 -12.23 0.97 -0.65
C PRO A 35 -11.54 1.85 -1.71
N VAL A 36 -11.35 3.14 -1.43
CA VAL A 36 -10.70 4.07 -2.35
C VAL A 36 -9.21 3.78 -2.40
N ARG A 37 -8.56 3.57 -1.25
CA ARG A 37 -7.14 3.21 -1.16
C ARG A 37 -6.85 1.86 -1.82
N LEU A 38 -7.70 0.86 -1.61
CA LEU A 38 -7.56 -0.45 -2.23
C LEU A 38 -7.65 -0.35 -3.76
N ARG A 39 -8.63 0.40 -4.29
CA ARG A 39 -8.77 0.62 -5.72
C ARG A 39 -7.62 1.46 -6.30
N LEU A 40 -7.15 2.46 -5.56
CA LEU A 40 -5.98 3.27 -5.94
C LEU A 40 -4.74 2.39 -6.08
N LEU A 41 -4.42 1.58 -5.07
CA LEU A 41 -3.28 0.68 -5.10
C LEU A 41 -3.36 -0.29 -6.29
N SER A 42 -4.55 -0.86 -6.55
CA SER A 42 -4.78 -1.73 -7.70
C SER A 42 -4.51 -1.01 -9.04
N LEU A 43 -4.93 0.26 -9.18
CA LEU A 43 -4.66 1.06 -10.38
C LEU A 43 -3.16 1.32 -10.59
N VAL A 44 -2.43 1.63 -9.51
CA VAL A 44 -0.97 1.84 -9.56
C VAL A 44 -0.29 0.53 -9.96
N ALA A 45 -0.64 -0.58 -9.31
CA ALA A 45 -0.06 -1.89 -9.57
C ALA A 45 -0.28 -2.34 -11.03
N ALA A 46 -1.50 -2.17 -11.55
CA ALA A 46 -1.84 -2.57 -12.92
C ALA A 46 -1.15 -1.76 -14.01
N ARG A 47 -0.74 -0.51 -13.71
CA ARG A 47 -0.09 0.40 -14.67
C ARG A 47 1.42 0.47 -14.50
N GLY A 48 1.97 -0.09 -13.42
CA GLY A 48 3.36 0.09 -13.01
C GLY A 48 3.62 1.45 -12.36
N GLU A 49 3.18 2.53 -13.02
CA GLU A 49 3.32 3.90 -12.54
C GLU A 49 2.12 4.78 -12.94
N ILE A 50 1.75 5.75 -12.09
CA ILE A 50 0.67 6.70 -12.40
C ILE A 50 0.89 8.10 -11.78
N CYS A 51 0.63 9.16 -12.55
CA CYS A 51 0.55 10.53 -12.05
C CYS A 51 -0.63 10.70 -11.08
N SER A 52 -0.43 11.45 -9.99
CA SER A 52 -1.51 11.87 -9.08
C SER A 52 -2.69 12.53 -9.81
N CYS A 53 -2.40 13.32 -10.85
CA CYS A 53 -3.39 13.96 -11.72
C CYS A 53 -4.29 12.97 -12.49
N HIS A 54 -3.83 11.75 -12.75
CA HIS A 54 -4.59 10.73 -13.47
C HIS A 54 -5.44 9.85 -12.54
N LEU A 55 -5.39 10.07 -11.22
CA LEU A 55 -6.15 9.30 -10.23
C LEU A 55 -7.55 9.89 -9.95
N GLU A 56 -7.78 11.18 -10.19
CA GLU A 56 -9.03 11.85 -9.86
C GLU A 56 -10.24 11.24 -10.60
N LYS A 57 -10.15 11.11 -11.93
CA LYS A 57 -11.25 10.59 -12.77
C LYS A 57 -11.57 9.11 -12.50
N PRO A 58 -10.59 8.18 -12.44
CA PRO A 58 -10.89 6.76 -12.18
C PRO A 58 -11.44 6.47 -10.78
N LEU A 59 -11.14 7.33 -9.80
CA LEU A 59 -11.59 7.18 -8.41
C LEU A 59 -12.80 8.06 -8.07
N GLY A 60 -13.15 9.03 -8.93
CA GLY A 60 -14.22 9.99 -8.67
C GLY A 60 -13.96 10.85 -7.44
N LYS A 61 -12.69 11.21 -7.19
CA LYS A 61 -12.25 11.97 -6.01
C LYS A 61 -11.48 13.21 -6.43
N SER A 62 -11.53 14.24 -5.58
CA SER A 62 -10.75 15.46 -5.76
C SER A 62 -9.27 15.25 -5.45
N GLN A 63 -8.41 16.09 -6.02
CA GLN A 63 -6.97 16.08 -5.75
C GLN A 63 -6.62 16.07 -4.25
N PRO A 64 -7.23 16.88 -3.35
CA PRO A 64 -6.89 16.84 -1.92
C PRO A 64 -7.16 15.48 -1.29
N THR A 65 -8.26 14.82 -1.68
CA THR A 65 -8.59 13.47 -1.23
C THR A 65 -7.61 12.44 -1.78
N ILE A 66 -7.24 12.54 -3.06
CA ILE A 66 -6.20 11.68 -3.65
C ILE A 66 -4.88 11.83 -2.89
N SER A 67 -4.43 13.07 -2.64
CA SER A 67 -3.19 13.35 -1.93
C SER A 67 -3.18 12.76 -0.52
N HIS A 68 -4.32 12.85 0.19
CA HIS A 68 -4.47 12.20 1.48
C HIS A 68 -4.33 10.67 1.37
N HIS A 69 -5.02 10.04 0.43
CA HIS A 69 -4.96 8.59 0.24
C HIS A 69 -3.57 8.10 -0.17
N THR A 70 -2.88 8.80 -1.06
CA THR A 70 -1.52 8.43 -1.47
C THR A 70 -0.53 8.61 -0.33
N ARG A 71 -0.70 9.64 0.52
CA ARG A 71 0.12 9.80 1.73
C ARG A 71 -0.05 8.62 2.68
N VAL A 72 -1.28 8.21 2.97
CA VAL A 72 -1.56 7.07 3.87
C VAL A 72 -0.95 5.78 3.32
N LEU A 73 -1.07 5.53 2.01
CA LEU A 73 -0.46 4.36 1.39
C LEU A 73 1.08 4.41 1.38
N ALA A 74 1.66 5.58 1.19
CA ALA A 74 3.12 5.77 1.23
C ALA A 74 3.67 5.61 2.65
N GLU A 75 2.98 6.11 3.67
CA GLU A 75 3.33 5.93 5.08
C GLU A 75 3.23 4.46 5.52
N ALA A 76 2.31 3.69 4.90
CA ALA A 76 2.24 2.24 5.06
C ALA A 76 3.30 1.47 4.25
N GLY A 77 4.14 2.15 3.45
CA GLY A 77 5.18 1.54 2.62
C GLY A 77 4.65 0.78 1.41
N LEU A 78 3.40 1.01 0.98
CA LEU A 78 2.77 0.27 -0.12
C LEU A 78 3.06 0.89 -1.50
N ILE A 79 3.26 2.21 -1.53
CA ILE A 79 3.62 2.97 -2.73
C ILE A 79 4.75 3.93 -2.42
N VAL A 80 5.49 4.33 -3.45
CA VAL A 80 6.50 5.39 -3.37
C VAL A 80 6.22 6.47 -4.41
N GLY A 81 6.57 7.70 -4.06
CA GLY A 81 6.27 8.88 -4.86
C GLY A 81 7.53 9.55 -5.39
N GLU A 82 7.58 9.81 -6.69
CA GLU A 82 8.62 10.62 -7.33
C GLU A 82 8.02 11.94 -7.81
N ARG A 83 8.65 13.07 -7.47
CA ARG A 83 8.21 14.38 -7.94
C ARG A 83 8.79 14.66 -9.32
N ARG A 84 7.93 14.81 -10.33
CA ARG A 84 8.29 15.22 -11.70
C ARG A 84 7.57 16.52 -12.06
N GLY A 85 8.30 17.63 -11.97
CA GLY A 85 7.73 18.97 -12.11
C GLY A 85 6.72 19.30 -11.00
N LYS A 86 5.48 19.63 -11.40
CA LYS A 86 4.39 19.95 -10.46
C LYS A 86 3.76 18.70 -9.82
N TRP A 87 3.89 17.54 -10.46
CA TRP A 87 3.11 16.36 -10.12
C TRP A 87 3.95 15.28 -9.44
N MET A 88 3.30 14.48 -8.60
CA MET A 88 3.87 13.27 -8.02
C MET A 88 3.43 12.06 -8.83
N TRP A 89 4.37 11.17 -9.11
CA TRP A 89 4.18 9.89 -9.79
C TRP A 89 4.33 8.78 -8.77
N TRP A 90 3.38 7.86 -8.76
CA TRP A 90 3.30 6.78 -7.79
C TRP A 90 3.60 5.45 -8.44
N THR A 91 4.43 4.64 -7.79
CA THR A 91 4.66 3.23 -8.10
C THR A 91 4.41 2.39 -6.85
N VAL A 92 4.12 1.10 -7.04
CA VAL A 92 4.03 0.16 -5.92
C VAL A 92 5.42 -0.22 -5.40
N VAL A 93 5.50 -0.60 -4.13
CA VAL A 93 6.69 -1.25 -3.56
C VAL A 93 6.54 -2.76 -3.73
N PRO A 94 7.25 -3.42 -4.68
CA PRO A 94 6.99 -4.82 -5.03
C PRO A 94 7.21 -5.78 -3.87
N ASP A 95 8.30 -5.59 -3.12
CA ASP A 95 8.65 -6.42 -1.96
C ASP A 95 7.55 -6.38 -0.92
N ARG A 96 6.87 -5.24 -0.78
CA ARG A 96 5.80 -5.08 0.19
C ARG A 96 4.50 -5.76 -0.20
N LEU A 97 4.19 -5.81 -1.49
CA LEU A 97 3.08 -6.61 -1.98
C LEU A 97 3.36 -8.12 -1.91
N ALA A 98 4.61 -8.53 -2.17
CA ALA A 98 5.02 -9.93 -2.04
C ALA A 98 4.89 -10.43 -0.59
N LEU A 99 5.28 -9.60 0.38
CA LEU A 99 5.08 -9.89 1.80
C LEU A 99 3.59 -10.09 2.15
N LEU A 100 2.73 -9.15 1.73
CA LEU A 100 1.28 -9.24 1.97
C LEU A 100 0.66 -10.48 1.35
N ARG A 101 1.08 -10.86 0.14
CA ARG A 101 0.63 -12.09 -0.53
C ARG A 101 0.96 -13.32 0.33
N ARG A 102 2.21 -13.42 0.81
CA ARG A 102 2.66 -14.53 1.66
C ARG A 102 1.91 -14.57 3.00
N LEU A 103 1.72 -13.42 3.64
CA LEU A 103 0.96 -13.31 4.89
C LEU A 103 -0.49 -13.78 4.76
N LEU A 104 -1.13 -13.52 3.63
CA LEU A 104 -2.50 -13.94 3.36
C LEU A 104 -2.62 -15.39 2.85
N GLY A 105 -1.51 -16.13 2.76
CA GLY A 105 -1.50 -17.51 2.26
C GLY A 105 -1.63 -17.62 0.73
N GLY A 106 -1.38 -16.54 0.00
CA GLY A 106 -1.33 -16.57 -1.46
C GLY A 106 -0.06 -17.27 -1.94
N ALA A 107 -0.20 -18.47 -2.50
CA ALA A 107 0.85 -19.19 -3.24
C ALA A 107 1.38 -18.36 -4.41
#